data_AF-V7DC89-F1
#
_entry.id   AF-V7DC89-F1
#
_cell.length_a   1.000
_cell.length_b   1.000
_cell.length_c   1.000
_cell.angle_alpha   90.00
_cell.angle_beta   90.00
_cell.angle_gamma   90.00
#
_symmetry.space_group_name_H-M   'P 1'
#
loop_
_entity.id
_entity.type
_entity.pdbx_description
1 polymer ?
#
loop_
_entity_poly.entity_id
_entity_poly.type
_entity_poly.pdbx_seq_one_letter_code
_entity_poly.pdbx_strand_id
1 'polypeptide(L)'
;MSATNRFHQVANDALVMISENLNPGAKLALVIYTPGEPELDIVLKDSGLNVDEVVNTLRRHGGLSLDGENTYKRSVCEVIIGALATGKQNNNPPPADHWGLEFWDIGRAEGALQEELVRALRLVRKELDACQRVIHYAGGFDPAYVNDAQAAIKVADGVLEKIPA
;
A
#
# COMPACT_ATOMS: atom_id res chain seq x y z
N MET A 1 -13.43 -1.09 -48.32
CA MET A 1 -12.44 -0.97 -47.21
C MET A 1 -13.22 -0.83 -45.91
N SER A 2 -12.90 -1.62 -44.87
CA SER A 2 -13.54 -1.46 -43.56
C SER A 2 -13.12 -0.14 -42.90
N ALA A 3 -13.96 0.40 -42.01
CA ALA A 3 -13.67 1.64 -41.28
C ALA A 3 -12.33 1.54 -40.51
N THR A 4 -12.03 0.37 -39.96
CA THR A 4 -10.79 0.05 -39.24
C THR A 4 -9.56 0.17 -40.14
N ASN A 5 -9.60 -0.37 -41.37
CA ASN A 5 -8.46 -0.26 -42.29
C ASN A 5 -8.21 1.18 -42.73
N ARG A 6 -9.28 1.97 -42.92
CA ARG A 6 -9.16 3.39 -43.26
C ARG A 6 -8.57 4.19 -42.09
N PHE A 7 -8.98 3.90 -40.87
CA PHE A 7 -8.43 4.52 -39.66
C PHE A 7 -6.94 4.23 -39.50
N HIS A 8 -6.51 2.97 -39.62
CA HIS A 8 -5.09 2.61 -39.50
C HIS A 8 -4.22 3.31 -40.54
N GLN A 9 -4.69 3.42 -41.78
CA GLN A 9 -3.93 4.07 -42.85
C GLN A 9 -3.77 5.57 -42.58
N VAL A 10 -4.87 6.26 -42.24
CA VAL A 10 -4.85 7.70 -41.91
C VAL A 10 -4.00 7.96 -40.66
N ALA A 11 -4.15 7.13 -39.62
CA ALA A 11 -3.36 7.26 -38.41
C ALA A 11 -1.87 7.09 -38.72
N ASN A 12 -1.49 6.08 -39.50
CA ASN A 12 -0.10 5.84 -39.85
C ASN A 12 0.51 7.00 -40.65
N ASP A 13 -0.20 7.49 -41.68
CA ASP A 13 0.25 8.63 -42.49
C ASP A 13 0.46 9.89 -41.62
N ALA A 14 -0.47 10.16 -40.69
CA ALA A 14 -0.34 11.28 -39.75
C ALA A 14 0.84 11.11 -38.79
N LEU A 15 1.05 9.90 -38.25
CA LEU A 15 2.15 9.62 -37.33
C LEU A 15 3.51 9.77 -38.02
N VAL A 16 3.63 9.36 -39.29
CA VAL A 16 4.83 9.57 -40.11
C VAL A 16 5.11 11.07 -40.25
N MET A 17 4.12 11.87 -40.66
CA MET A 17 4.28 13.33 -40.80
C MET A 17 4.67 14.00 -39.49
N ILE A 18 4.11 13.59 -38.35
CA ILE A 18 4.50 14.13 -37.04
C ILE A 18 5.96 13.75 -36.75
N SER A 19 6.33 12.49 -36.98
CA SER A 19 7.68 11.98 -36.68
C SER A 19 8.79 12.71 -37.42
N GLU A 20 8.53 13.15 -38.67
CA GLU A 20 9.47 13.93 -39.49
C GLU A 20 9.78 15.31 -38.90
N ASN A 21 8.93 15.81 -38.00
CA ASN A 21 9.07 17.12 -37.35
C ASN A 21 9.59 17.03 -35.91
N LEU A 22 9.93 15.83 -35.44
CA LEU A 22 10.48 15.63 -34.10
C LEU A 22 12.00 15.70 -34.10
N ASN A 23 12.56 16.02 -32.93
CA ASN A 23 14.00 15.94 -32.72
C ASN A 23 14.51 14.50 -32.94
N PRO A 24 15.74 14.31 -33.43
CA PRO A 24 16.32 12.97 -33.59
C PRO A 24 16.24 12.15 -32.31
N GLY A 25 15.73 10.92 -32.42
CA GLY A 25 15.59 10.00 -31.29
C GLY A 25 14.36 10.22 -30.40
N ALA A 26 13.54 11.24 -30.67
CA ALA A 26 12.24 11.39 -30.04
C ALA A 26 11.37 10.15 -30.28
N LYS A 27 10.50 9.85 -29.32
CA LYS A 27 9.57 8.73 -29.37
C LYS A 27 8.14 9.24 -29.36
N LEU A 28 7.28 8.58 -30.12
CA LEU A 28 5.89 8.94 -30.27
C LEU A 28 4.96 7.82 -29.75
N ALA A 29 3.90 8.26 -29.08
CA ALA A 29 2.76 7.44 -28.70
C ALA A 29 1.47 8.21 -28.94
N LEU A 30 0.46 7.53 -29.48
CA LEU A 30 -0.91 8.00 -29.62
C LEU A 30 -1.81 7.07 -28.83
N VAL A 31 -2.46 7.62 -27.81
CA VAL A 31 -3.47 6.94 -27.00
C VAL A 31 -4.81 7.56 -27.30
N ILE A 32 -5.76 6.73 -27.71
CA ILE A 32 -7.15 7.13 -27.97
C ILE A 32 -8.00 6.31 -27.02
N TYR A 33 -8.82 6.99 -26.23
CA TYR A 33 -9.72 6.35 -25.28
C TYR A 33 -11.14 6.88 -25.45
N THR A 34 -12.11 6.03 -25.16
CA THR A 34 -13.52 6.42 -25.08
C THR A 34 -13.94 6.39 -23.62
N PRO A 35 -14.38 7.51 -23.02
CA PRO A 35 -14.76 7.53 -21.61
C PRO A 35 -15.80 6.45 -21.27
N GLY A 36 -15.44 5.53 -20.37
CA GLY A 36 -16.31 4.46 -19.90
C GLY A 36 -16.25 3.14 -20.70
N GLU A 37 -15.55 3.11 -21.84
CA GLU A 37 -15.52 1.96 -22.77
C GLU A 37 -14.07 1.51 -23.02
N PRO A 38 -13.37 0.95 -22.00
CA PRO A 38 -11.94 0.64 -22.07
C PRO A 38 -11.56 -0.40 -23.14
N GLU A 39 -12.51 -1.25 -23.56
CA GLU A 39 -12.32 -2.21 -24.64
C GLU A 39 -12.19 -1.55 -26.02
N LEU A 40 -12.55 -0.28 -26.14
CA LEU A 40 -12.37 0.52 -27.36
C LEU A 40 -11.06 1.31 -27.37
N ASP A 41 -10.25 1.21 -26.32
CA ASP A 41 -8.98 1.94 -26.23
C ASP A 41 -7.99 1.47 -27.30
N ILE A 42 -7.34 2.43 -27.98
CA ILE A 42 -6.35 2.18 -29.01
C ILE A 42 -5.03 2.83 -28.60
N VAL A 43 -3.96 2.04 -28.65
CA VAL A 43 -2.59 2.52 -28.43
C VAL A 43 -1.74 2.24 -29.67
N LEU A 44 -1.27 3.32 -30.31
CA LEU A 44 -0.26 3.26 -31.37
C LEU A 44 1.03 3.85 -30.81
N LYS A 45 2.15 3.13 -30.93
CA LYS A 45 3.43 3.56 -30.35
C LYS A 45 4.62 3.10 -31.16
N ASP A 46 5.71 3.84 -31.03
CA ASP A 46 6.99 3.47 -31.61
C ASP A 46 7.52 2.15 -31.04
N SER A 47 8.27 1.43 -31.88
CA SER A 47 9.05 0.28 -31.43
C SER A 47 10.10 0.70 -30.41
N GLY A 48 10.18 -0.04 -29.31
CA GLY A 48 11.08 0.22 -28.19
C GLY A 48 10.72 1.45 -27.35
N LEU A 49 9.50 2.00 -27.50
CA LEU A 49 9.01 3.04 -26.58
C LEU A 49 8.99 2.50 -25.14
N ASN A 50 9.65 3.21 -24.22
CA ASN A 50 9.52 2.97 -22.80
C ASN A 50 8.25 3.64 -22.27
N VAL A 51 7.29 2.84 -21.79
CA VAL A 51 6.01 3.32 -21.25
C VAL A 51 6.16 4.09 -19.93
N ASP A 52 7.20 3.80 -19.13
CA ASP A 52 7.47 4.55 -17.91
C ASP A 52 7.87 6.01 -18.25
N GLU A 53 8.60 6.22 -19.34
CA GLU A 53 8.92 7.58 -19.81
C GLU A 53 7.70 8.32 -20.38
N VAL A 54 6.71 7.60 -20.94
CA VAL A 54 5.42 8.20 -21.30
C VAL A 54 4.72 8.71 -20.05
N VAL A 55 4.63 7.88 -19.01
CA VAL A 55 4.02 8.27 -17.73
C VAL A 55 4.77 9.47 -17.13
N ASN A 56 6.09 9.45 -17.11
CA ASN A 56 6.92 10.56 -16.64
C ASN A 56 6.65 11.85 -17.42
N THR A 57 6.50 11.74 -18.74
CA THR A 57 6.19 12.88 -19.62
C THR A 57 4.79 13.44 -19.35
N LEU A 58 3.78 12.57 -19.16
CA LEU A 58 2.43 12.99 -18.76
C LEU A 58 2.40 13.64 -17.38
N ARG A 59 3.24 13.20 -16.43
CA ARG A 59 3.36 13.85 -15.11
C ARG A 59 4.00 15.24 -15.22
N ARG A 60 5.05 15.40 -16.03
CA ARG A 60 5.75 16.68 -16.21
C ARG A 60 4.95 17.70 -17.03
N HIS A 61 4.26 17.23 -18.07
CA HIS A 61 3.69 18.12 -19.10
C HIS A 61 2.22 17.84 -19.43
N GLY A 62 1.70 16.65 -19.14
CA GLY A 62 0.33 16.24 -19.47
C GLY A 62 -0.71 16.45 -18.36
N GLY A 63 -0.31 17.02 -17.21
CA GLY A 63 -1.22 17.26 -16.09
C GLY A 63 -1.62 15.99 -15.33
N LEU A 64 -0.90 14.88 -15.50
CA LEU A 64 -1.12 13.67 -14.70
C LEU A 64 -0.71 13.93 -13.24
N SER A 65 -1.69 14.38 -12.45
CA SER A 65 -1.53 14.64 -11.02
C SER A 65 -1.52 13.33 -10.22
N LEU A 66 -0.96 13.37 -9.01
CA LEU A 66 -1.13 12.33 -7.99
C LEU A 66 -2.57 12.24 -7.47
N ASP A 67 -3.31 13.35 -7.45
CA ASP A 67 -4.65 13.44 -6.86
C ASP A 67 -5.77 12.96 -7.78
N GLY A 68 -5.48 12.75 -9.08
CA GLY A 68 -6.46 12.26 -10.04
C GLY A 68 -6.74 10.76 -9.87
N GLU A 69 -8.01 10.38 -10.06
CA GLU A 69 -8.46 8.97 -10.12
C GLU A 69 -7.70 8.22 -11.22
N ASN A 70 -6.98 7.17 -10.82
CA ASN A 70 -6.13 6.38 -11.70
C ASN A 70 -6.08 4.93 -11.18
N THR A 71 -6.56 4.00 -12.01
CA THR A 71 -6.63 2.56 -11.67
C THR A 71 -5.26 1.96 -11.37
N TYR A 72 -4.22 2.34 -12.10
CA TYR A 72 -2.85 1.89 -11.83
C TYR A 72 -2.37 2.31 -10.44
N LYS A 73 -2.63 3.56 -10.02
CA LYS A 73 -2.29 3.99 -8.64
C LYS A 73 -3.05 3.19 -7.60
N ARG A 74 -4.35 2.94 -7.83
CA ARG A 74 -5.16 2.12 -6.92
C ARG A 74 -4.56 0.73 -6.75
N SER A 75 -4.18 0.08 -7.85
CA SER A 75 -3.51 -1.23 -7.80
C SER A 75 -2.15 -1.18 -7.08
N VAL A 76 -1.35 -0.13 -7.28
CA VAL A 76 -0.09 0.05 -6.51
C VAL A 76 -0.38 0.16 -5.02
N CYS A 77 -1.36 0.98 -4.62
CA CYS A 77 -1.77 1.11 -3.22
C CYS A 77 -2.28 -0.21 -2.64
N GLU A 78 -3.05 -0.98 -3.39
CA GLU A 78 -3.52 -2.31 -2.97
C GLU A 78 -2.35 -3.27 -2.70
N VAL A 79 -1.33 -3.26 -3.55
CA VAL A 79 -0.11 -4.06 -3.34
C VAL A 79 0.64 -3.61 -2.09
N ILE A 80 0.78 -2.30 -1.86
CA ILE A 80 1.43 -1.75 -0.65
C ILE A 80 0.67 -2.15 0.62
N ILE A 81 -0.66 -1.99 0.62
CA ILE A 81 -1.51 -2.37 1.75
C ILE A 81 -1.40 -3.87 2.03
N GLY A 82 -1.41 -4.69 0.96
CA GLY A 82 -1.19 -6.13 1.05
C GLY A 82 0.15 -6.48 1.69
N ALA A 83 1.25 -5.88 1.21
CA ALA A 83 2.59 -6.10 1.74
C ALA A 83 2.70 -5.74 3.22
N LEU A 84 2.16 -4.59 3.64
CA LEU A 84 2.12 -4.18 5.05
C LEU A 84 1.34 -5.19 5.90
N ALA A 85 0.18 -5.64 5.42
CA ALA A 85 -0.68 -6.57 6.13
C ALA A 85 -0.03 -7.96 6.29
N THR A 86 0.62 -8.49 5.25
CA THR A 86 1.30 -9.78 5.30
C THR A 86 2.62 -9.70 6.07
N GLY A 87 3.33 -8.57 5.98
CA GLY A 87 4.50 -8.25 6.81
C GLY A 87 4.18 -8.30 8.29
N LYS A 88 3.10 -7.62 8.70
CA LYS A 88 2.61 -7.65 10.09
C LYS A 88 2.35 -9.06 10.61
N GLN A 89 1.93 -9.97 9.73
CA GLN A 89 1.67 -11.37 10.04
C GLN A 89 2.90 -12.29 9.90
N ASN A 90 4.05 -11.75 9.50
CA ASN A 90 5.26 -12.51 9.17
C ASN A 90 5.04 -13.57 8.08
N ASN A 91 4.23 -13.25 7.07
CA ASN A 91 3.86 -14.23 6.05
C ASN A 91 4.17 -13.72 4.65
N ASN A 92 4.49 -14.66 3.75
CA ASN A 92 4.65 -14.43 2.32
C ASN A 92 5.53 -13.21 1.98
N PRO A 93 6.80 -13.17 2.43
CA PRO A 93 7.71 -12.07 2.09
C PRO A 93 7.92 -12.00 0.58
N PRO A 94 7.91 -10.79 -0.02
CA PRO A 94 8.32 -10.60 -1.41
C PRO A 94 9.77 -11.04 -1.65
N PRO A 95 10.15 -11.35 -2.91
CA PRO A 95 11.55 -11.55 -3.29
C PRO A 95 12.44 -10.36 -2.92
N ALA A 96 13.74 -10.63 -2.69
CA ALA A 96 14.72 -9.63 -2.23
C ALA A 96 14.86 -8.40 -3.15
N ASP A 97 14.62 -8.58 -4.45
CA ASP A 97 14.69 -7.55 -5.49
C ASP A 97 13.33 -6.91 -5.81
N HIS A 98 12.26 -7.33 -5.14
CA HIS A 98 10.93 -6.80 -5.36
C HIS A 98 10.74 -5.49 -4.60
N TRP A 99 10.33 -4.43 -5.29
CA TRP A 99 10.09 -3.09 -4.72
C TRP A 99 9.15 -3.08 -3.50
N GLY A 100 8.22 -4.04 -3.45
CA GLY A 100 7.26 -4.20 -2.36
C GLY A 100 7.85 -4.72 -1.03
N LEU A 101 9.11 -5.19 -1.04
CA LEU A 101 9.75 -5.76 0.15
C LEU A 101 9.87 -4.74 1.28
N GLU A 102 10.21 -3.49 0.97
CA GLU A 102 10.33 -2.42 1.98
C GLU A 102 9.02 -2.23 2.78
N PHE A 103 7.88 -2.28 2.10
CA PHE A 103 6.56 -2.18 2.75
C PHE A 103 6.23 -3.43 3.58
N TRP A 104 6.66 -4.61 3.14
CA TRP A 104 6.54 -5.82 3.93
C TRP A 104 7.39 -5.74 5.20
N ASP A 105 8.63 -5.27 5.09
CA ASP A 105 9.57 -5.10 6.21
C ASP A 105 9.03 -4.11 7.24
N ILE A 106 8.41 -2.99 6.80
CA ILE A 106 7.70 -2.07 7.69
C ILE A 106 6.59 -2.80 8.45
N GLY A 107 5.75 -3.56 7.74
CA GLY A 107 4.71 -4.37 8.35
C GLY A 107 5.28 -5.33 9.39
N ARG A 108 6.37 -6.03 9.06
CA ARG A 108 7.03 -7.00 9.93
C ARG A 108 7.63 -6.35 11.18
N ALA A 109 8.28 -5.20 11.04
CA ALA A 109 8.81 -4.44 12.17
C ALA A 109 7.70 -4.05 13.15
N GLU A 110 6.59 -3.51 12.63
CA GLU A 110 5.42 -3.15 13.44
C GLU A 110 4.77 -4.37 14.10
N GLY A 111 4.63 -5.48 13.38
CA GLY A 111 4.12 -6.74 13.91
C GLY A 111 4.97 -7.28 15.05
N ALA A 112 6.30 -7.27 14.89
CA ALA A 112 7.24 -7.76 15.90
C ALA A 112 7.21 -6.91 17.16
N LEU A 113 7.23 -5.58 17.01
CA LEU A 113 7.12 -4.65 18.14
C LEU A 113 5.79 -4.81 18.87
N GLN A 114 4.68 -4.98 18.15
CA GLN A 114 3.38 -5.24 18.76
C GLN A 114 3.38 -6.55 19.57
N GLU A 115 3.94 -7.63 19.02
CA GLU A 115 4.05 -8.91 19.73
C GLU A 115 4.89 -8.78 21.02
N GLU A 116 6.01 -8.08 20.97
CA GLU A 116 6.86 -7.81 22.14
C GLU A 116 6.13 -6.98 23.19
N LEU A 117 5.44 -5.91 22.77
CA LEU A 117 4.68 -5.05 23.67
C LEU A 117 3.52 -5.81 24.34
N VAL A 118 2.82 -6.66 23.60
CA VAL A 118 1.74 -7.51 24.14
C VAL A 118 2.31 -8.50 25.15
N ARG A 119 3.45 -9.13 24.87
CA ARG A 119 4.13 -10.03 25.83
C ARG A 119 4.54 -9.28 27.09
N ALA A 120 5.15 -8.11 26.96
CA ALA A 120 5.56 -7.28 28.09
C ALA A 120 4.35 -6.85 28.95
N LEU A 121 3.26 -6.42 28.30
CA LEU A 121 2.04 -6.04 28.99
C LEU A 121 1.39 -7.23 29.72
N ARG A 122 1.32 -8.41 29.09
CA ARG A 122 0.83 -9.64 29.73
C ARG A 122 1.65 -9.99 30.97
N LEU A 123 2.97 -9.85 30.90
CA LEU A 123 3.86 -10.08 32.03
C LEU A 123 3.64 -9.07 33.17
N VAL A 124 3.67 -7.77 32.87
CA VAL A 124 3.45 -6.71 33.87
C VAL A 124 2.10 -6.86 34.55
N ARG A 125 1.03 -7.15 33.78
CA ARG A 125 -0.31 -7.39 34.32
C ARG A 125 -0.30 -8.56 35.31
N LYS A 126 0.32 -9.69 34.93
CA LYS A 126 0.41 -10.87 35.78
C LYS A 126 1.13 -10.58 37.09
N GLU A 127 2.27 -9.88 37.04
CA GLU A 127 3.05 -9.55 38.22
C GLU A 127 2.33 -8.53 39.13
N LEU A 128 1.64 -7.54 38.54
CA LEU A 128 0.84 -6.57 39.29
C LEU A 128 -0.33 -7.24 40.02
N ASP A 129 -1.09 -8.09 39.33
CA ASP A 129 -2.19 -8.87 39.91
C ASP A 129 -1.69 -9.79 41.05
N ALA A 130 -0.56 -10.48 40.86
CA ALA A 130 0.03 -11.31 41.91
C ALA A 130 0.44 -10.48 43.14
N CYS A 131 1.11 -9.34 42.94
CA CYS A 131 1.53 -8.43 44.01
C CYS A 131 0.33 -7.89 44.79
N GLN A 132 -0.71 -7.45 44.09
CA GLN A 132 -1.95 -6.95 44.69
C GLN A 132 -2.63 -7.99 45.57
N ARG A 133 -2.75 -9.24 45.09
CA ARG A 133 -3.32 -10.32 45.89
C ARG A 133 -2.53 -10.56 47.18
N VAL A 134 -1.20 -10.66 47.09
CA VAL A 134 -0.35 -10.93 48.27
C VAL A 134 -0.51 -9.84 49.33
N ILE A 135 -0.48 -8.58 48.93
CA ILE A 135 -0.56 -7.44 49.87
C ILE A 135 -1.98 -7.29 50.43
N HIS A 136 -3.01 -7.57 49.63
CA HIS A 136 -4.38 -7.64 50.12
C HIS A 136 -4.53 -8.72 51.21
N TYR A 137 -3.97 -9.92 51.00
CA TYR A 137 -3.97 -10.99 52.01
C TYR A 137 -3.14 -10.63 53.26
N ALA A 138 -2.10 -9.82 53.12
CA ALA A 138 -1.28 -9.32 54.23
C ALA A 138 -1.93 -8.14 54.99
N GLY A 139 -3.10 -7.67 54.56
CA GLY A 139 -3.88 -6.67 55.27
C GLY A 139 -3.59 -5.21 54.93
N GLY A 140 -3.05 -4.86 53.75
CA GLY A 140 -3.10 -3.44 53.39
C GLY A 140 -2.57 -2.95 52.04
N PHE A 141 -3.51 -2.46 51.23
CA PHE A 141 -3.39 -1.27 50.38
C PHE A 141 -4.56 -0.34 50.73
N ASP A 142 -4.42 0.97 50.45
CA ASP A 142 -5.57 1.88 50.49
C ASP A 142 -6.65 1.44 49.48
N PRO A 143 -7.95 1.38 49.85
CA PRO A 143 -9.00 0.94 48.94
C PRO A 143 -9.10 1.74 47.63
N ALA A 144 -8.77 3.04 47.64
CA ALA A 144 -8.77 3.83 46.41
C ALA A 144 -7.68 3.36 45.45
N TYR A 145 -6.46 3.12 45.95
CA TYR A 145 -5.38 2.53 45.15
C TYR A 145 -5.76 1.19 44.51
N VAL A 146 -6.42 0.31 45.27
CA VAL A 146 -6.86 -1.00 44.76
C VAL A 146 -7.89 -0.85 43.64
N ASN A 147 -8.87 0.05 43.82
CA ASN A 147 -9.90 0.31 42.81
C ASN A 147 -9.29 0.87 41.51
N ASP A 148 -8.38 1.84 41.61
CA ASP A 148 -7.73 2.45 40.45
C ASP A 148 -6.90 1.42 39.67
N ALA A 149 -6.16 0.58 40.38
CA ALA A 149 -5.32 -0.42 39.75
C ALA A 149 -6.15 -1.57 39.12
N GLN A 150 -7.26 -1.98 39.74
CA GLN A 150 -8.21 -2.91 39.14
C GLN A 150 -8.88 -2.31 37.88
N ALA A 151 -9.22 -1.02 37.91
CA ALA A 151 -9.75 -0.32 36.75
C ALA A 151 -8.74 -0.30 35.59
N ALA A 152 -7.45 -0.04 35.86
CA ALA A 152 -6.39 -0.11 34.85
C ALA A 152 -6.19 -1.52 34.28
N ILE A 153 -6.23 -2.55 35.13
CA ILE A 153 -6.17 -3.96 34.69
C ILE A 153 -7.34 -4.28 33.76
N LYS A 154 -8.55 -3.84 34.11
CA LYS A 154 -9.75 -4.06 33.27
C LYS A 154 -9.62 -3.40 31.90
N VAL A 155 -9.00 -2.22 31.80
CA VAL A 155 -8.70 -1.58 30.52
C VAL A 155 -7.70 -2.42 29.71
N ALA A 156 -6.61 -2.88 30.34
CA ALA A 156 -5.62 -3.73 29.69
C ALA A 156 -6.26 -5.04 29.18
N ASP A 157 -7.13 -5.65 29.96
CA ASP A 157 -7.87 -6.86 29.59
C ASP A 157 -8.74 -6.66 28.37
N GLY A 158 -9.54 -5.59 28.34
CA GLY A 158 -10.39 -5.30 27.19
C GLY A 158 -9.60 -5.05 25.89
N VAL A 159 -8.32 -4.68 25.96
CA VAL A 159 -7.44 -4.58 24.78
C VAL A 159 -6.83 -5.94 24.45
N LEU A 160 -6.32 -6.66 25.45
CA LEU A 160 -5.70 -7.98 25.27
C LEU A 160 -6.68 -9.02 24.72
N GLU A 161 -7.96 -8.96 25.08
CA GLU A 161 -9.02 -9.83 24.55
C GLU A 161 -9.21 -9.70 23.02
N LYS A 162 -8.85 -8.56 22.45
CA LYS A 162 -8.92 -8.31 21.00
C LYS A 162 -7.72 -8.88 20.23
N ILE A 163 -6.68 -9.29 20.95
CA ILE A 163 -5.43 -9.78 20.38
C ILE A 163 -5.35 -11.29 20.65
N PRO A 164 -5.30 -12.14 19.61
CA PRO A 164 -5.20 -13.59 19.81
C PRO A 164 -3.98 -13.97 20.68
N ALA A 165 -4.12 -15.07 21.42
CA ALA A 165 -3.13 -15.55 22.37
C ALA A 165 -1.81 -15.92 21.70
#